data_AF-A0A9W6T4C1-F1
#
_entry.id   AF-A0A9W6T4C1-F1
#
_cell.length_a   1.000
_cell.length_b   1.000
_cell.length_c   1.000
_cell.angle_alpha   90.00
_cell.angle_beta   90.00
_cell.angle_gamma   90.00
#
_symmetry.space_group_name_H-M   'P 1'
#
loop_
_entity.id
_entity.type
_entity.pdbx_description
1 polymer ?
#
loop_
_entity_poly.entity_id
_entity_poly.type
_entity_poly.pdbx_seq_one_letter_code
_entity_poly.pdbx_strand_id
1 'polypeptide(L)'
;MGTSEHPYENFLFWSTYMKKLILRGFFDQATSSLDQSNYNLLKDEDPILFHLIDDFKLLLQNYNISGFSKNNRDFLLWKQTMVKLRDAAVIAECKNKAIATELYELICIASGYSSKIHEHSSSWYECFLAEYLYGLPSPELIDEYIKKALVYYNNPTPETTWEAACLDLFQGKYLTMISTLEYLDPSISAFIAILVEASGLLDK
;
A
#
# COMPACT_ATOMS: atom_id res chain seq x y z
N MET A 1 21.56 18.22 5.86
CA MET A 1 20.75 17.10 6.37
C MET A 1 21.72 16.06 6.87
N GLY A 2 21.77 15.81 8.17
CA GLY A 2 22.75 14.90 8.77
C GLY A 2 22.48 13.47 8.33
N THR A 3 23.48 12.83 7.75
CA THR A 3 23.50 11.38 7.57
C THR A 3 23.67 10.77 8.96
N SER A 4 22.59 10.26 9.56
CA SER A 4 22.73 9.40 10.73
C SER A 4 23.55 8.18 10.33
N GLU A 5 24.37 7.69 11.25
CA GLU A 5 25.22 6.52 11.01
C GLU A 5 24.37 5.26 10.76
N HIS A 6 23.14 5.26 11.28
CA HIS A 6 22.16 4.19 11.10
C HIS A 6 20.86 4.72 10.46
N PRO A 7 20.37 4.10 9.35
CA PRO A 7 19.15 4.53 8.67
C PRO A 7 17.91 4.64 9.57
N TYR A 8 17.74 3.76 10.57
CA TYR A 8 16.57 3.78 11.45
C TYR A 8 16.50 5.04 12.32
N GLU A 9 17.61 5.72 12.57
CA GLU A 9 17.62 6.97 13.35
C GLU A 9 17.14 8.16 12.52
N ASN A 10 17.16 8.03 11.18
CA ASN A 10 16.74 9.09 10.29
C ASN A 10 15.20 9.13 10.20
N PHE A 11 14.63 10.27 10.56
CA PHE A 11 13.19 10.51 10.43
C PHE A 11 12.63 10.19 9.03
N LEU A 12 13.36 10.53 7.96
CA LEU A 12 12.92 10.30 6.58
C LEU A 12 12.84 8.83 6.18
N PHE A 13 13.61 7.97 6.86
CA PHE A 13 13.52 6.52 6.69
C PHE A 13 12.10 6.05 7.00
N TRP A 14 11.54 6.46 8.13
CA TRP A 14 10.20 6.07 8.54
C TRP A 14 9.11 6.90 7.85
N SER A 15 9.23 8.22 7.90
CA SER A 15 8.15 9.14 7.52
C SER A 15 7.89 9.21 6.02
N THR A 16 8.86 8.80 5.20
CA THR A 16 8.75 8.84 3.74
C THR A 16 9.02 7.48 3.13
N TYR A 17 10.24 6.95 3.31
CA TYR A 17 10.69 5.77 2.58
C TYR A 17 9.88 4.52 2.94
N MET A 18 9.78 4.19 4.23
CA MET A 18 9.01 3.04 4.70
C MET A 18 7.53 3.20 4.39
N LYS A 19 6.92 4.39 4.59
CA LYS A 19 5.50 4.61 4.25
C LYS A 19 5.20 4.30 2.78
N LYS A 20 6.09 4.70 1.86
CA LYS A 20 5.93 4.38 0.44
C LYS A 20 6.04 2.89 0.13
N LEU A 21 6.96 2.17 0.78
CA LEU A 21 7.05 0.73 0.59
C LEU A 21 5.78 0.02 1.10
N ILE A 22 5.30 0.40 2.28
CA ILE A 22 4.10 -0.20 2.89
C ILE A 22 2.85 0.11 2.06
N LEU A 23 2.63 1.37 1.65
CA LEU A 23 1.45 1.72 0.83
C LEU A 23 1.42 0.98 -0.51
N ARG A 24 2.59 0.64 -1.08
CA ARG A 24 2.72 -0.02 -2.38
C ARG A 24 2.83 -1.54 -2.29
N GLY A 25 2.80 -2.12 -1.09
CA GLY A 25 2.93 -3.57 -0.89
C GLY A 25 4.33 -4.12 -1.15
N PHE A 26 5.37 -3.27 -1.10
CA PHE A 26 6.78 -3.68 -1.26
C PHE A 26 7.35 -4.23 0.06
N PHE A 27 6.74 -5.31 0.54
CA PHE A 27 7.04 -5.91 1.85
C PHE A 27 8.45 -6.49 1.94
N ASP A 28 8.93 -7.14 0.87
CA ASP A 28 10.29 -7.69 0.82
C ASP A 28 11.35 -6.58 0.91
N GLN A 29 11.11 -5.47 0.22
CA GLN A 29 11.99 -4.30 0.29
C GLN A 29 11.89 -3.65 1.67
N ALA A 30 10.70 -3.51 2.24
CA ALA A 30 10.51 -2.92 3.56
C ALA A 30 11.24 -3.72 4.65
N THR A 31 11.10 -5.04 4.62
CA THR A 31 11.73 -5.94 5.60
C THR A 31 13.24 -6.01 5.42
N SER A 32 13.73 -6.06 4.18
CA SER A 32 15.17 -5.98 3.87
C SER A 32 15.78 -4.66 4.32
N SER A 33 15.07 -3.55 4.13
CA SER A 33 15.52 -2.22 4.56
C SER A 33 15.56 -2.09 6.08
N LEU A 34 14.63 -2.72 6.80
CA LEU A 34 14.70 -2.83 8.26
C LEU A 34 15.94 -3.64 8.67
N ASP A 35 16.20 -4.80 8.05
CA ASP A 35 17.39 -5.61 8.34
C ASP A 35 18.70 -4.82 8.15
N GLN A 36 18.79 -4.04 7.06
CA GLN A 36 19.96 -3.23 6.74
C GLN A 36 20.07 -1.94 7.57
N SER A 37 19.01 -1.55 8.27
CA SER A 37 19.00 -0.32 9.07
C SER A 37 19.83 -0.43 10.35
N ASN A 38 20.14 -1.65 10.82
CA ASN A 38 20.76 -1.93 12.12
C ASN A 38 19.91 -1.56 13.34
N TYR A 39 18.57 -1.61 13.25
CA TYR A 39 17.68 -1.37 14.41
C TYR A 39 17.91 -2.32 15.59
N ASN A 40 18.66 -3.42 15.40
CA ASN A 40 19.06 -4.36 16.45
C ASN A 40 19.81 -3.70 17.63
N LEU A 41 20.44 -2.54 17.42
CA LEU A 41 21.08 -1.76 18.49
C LEU A 41 20.07 -1.31 19.56
N LEU A 42 18.79 -1.13 19.17
CA LEU A 42 17.71 -0.79 20.08
C LEU A 42 17.42 -1.90 21.09
N LYS A 43 17.89 -3.14 20.88
CA LYS A 43 17.64 -4.26 21.79
C LYS A 43 18.10 -3.97 23.21
N ASP A 44 19.22 -3.27 23.36
CA ASP A 44 19.77 -2.88 24.65
C ASP A 44 19.33 -1.46 25.05
N GLU A 45 19.20 -0.55 24.08
CA GLU A 45 18.91 0.87 24.33
C GLU A 45 17.43 1.14 24.59
N ASP A 46 16.53 0.60 23.77
CA ASP A 46 15.07 0.75 23.85
C ASP A 46 14.36 -0.57 23.48
N PRO A 47 14.35 -1.56 24.40
CA PRO A 47 13.87 -2.90 24.10
C PRO A 47 12.40 -2.94 23.66
N ILE A 48 11.58 -2.02 24.16
CA ILE A 48 10.16 -1.91 23.80
C ILE A 48 10.02 -1.54 22.33
N LEU A 49 10.75 -0.50 21.89
CA LEU A 49 10.76 -0.09 20.49
C LEU A 49 11.33 -1.18 19.58
N PHE A 50 12.39 -1.87 20.01
CA PHE A 50 12.95 -3.01 19.28
C PHE A 50 11.89 -4.09 19.03
N HIS A 51 11.15 -4.50 20.07
CA HIS A 51 10.11 -5.52 19.92
C HIS A 51 8.96 -5.06 19.02
N LEU A 52 8.54 -3.79 19.09
CA LEU A 52 7.52 -3.27 18.19
C LEU A 52 7.97 -3.30 16.72
N ILE A 53 9.23 -2.94 16.44
CA ILE A 53 9.77 -3.00 15.07
C ILE A 53 9.85 -4.46 14.60
N ASP A 54 10.29 -5.38 15.47
CA ASP A 54 10.45 -6.79 15.14
C ASP A 54 9.10 -7.48 14.87
N ASP A 55 8.10 -7.23 15.73
CA ASP A 55 6.73 -7.73 15.56
C ASP A 55 6.09 -7.16 14.29
N PHE A 56 6.28 -5.86 14.02
CA PHE A 56 5.80 -5.23 12.78
C PHE A 56 6.43 -5.88 11.56
N LYS A 57 7.76 -6.03 11.56
CA LYS A 57 8.51 -6.68 10.48
C LYS A 57 8.03 -8.11 10.24
N LEU A 58 7.86 -8.91 11.30
CA LEU A 58 7.35 -10.28 11.21
C LEU A 58 5.98 -10.33 10.53
N LEU A 59 5.08 -9.40 10.86
CA LEU A 59 3.76 -9.32 10.23
C LEU A 59 3.85 -8.96 8.74
N LEU A 60 4.78 -8.06 8.35
CA LEU A 60 5.00 -7.74 6.94
C LEU A 60 5.53 -8.96 6.16
N GLN A 61 6.48 -9.70 6.74
CA GLN A 61 7.03 -10.92 6.12
C GLN A 61 5.96 -12.01 5.90
N ASN A 62 4.96 -12.05 6.79
CA ASN A 62 3.88 -13.02 6.73
C ASN A 62 2.68 -12.57 5.88
N TYR A 63 2.75 -11.42 5.21
CA TYR A 63 1.69 -10.97 4.33
C TYR A 63 1.63 -11.84 3.06
N ASN A 64 0.60 -12.69 2.93
CA ASN A 64 0.45 -13.59 1.79
C ASN A 64 -0.55 -13.04 0.77
N ILE A 65 -0.08 -12.20 -0.17
CA ILE A 65 -0.91 -11.59 -1.22
C ILE A 65 -1.75 -12.64 -1.97
N SER A 66 -1.12 -13.75 -2.38
CA SER A 66 -1.76 -14.78 -3.19
C SER A 66 -2.75 -15.67 -2.43
N GLY A 67 -2.53 -15.84 -1.13
CA GLY A 67 -3.39 -16.61 -0.24
C GLY A 67 -4.58 -15.82 0.26
N PHE A 68 -4.36 -14.54 0.59
CA PHE A 68 -5.39 -13.68 1.17
C PHE A 68 -6.54 -13.36 0.21
N SER A 69 -6.26 -13.27 -1.10
CA SER A 69 -7.32 -13.12 -2.12
C SER A 69 -8.18 -14.38 -2.32
N LYS A 70 -7.73 -15.54 -1.84
CA LYS A 70 -8.45 -16.83 -1.95
C LYS A 70 -9.09 -17.25 -0.64
N ASN A 71 -8.50 -16.87 0.49
CA ASN A 71 -8.96 -17.23 1.82
C ASN A 71 -9.02 -15.99 2.73
N ASN A 72 -10.20 -15.39 2.80
CA ASN A 72 -10.44 -14.22 3.65
C ASN A 72 -10.21 -14.51 5.14
N ARG A 73 -10.29 -15.76 5.60
CA ARG A 73 -10.07 -16.09 7.02
C ARG A 73 -8.63 -15.83 7.44
N ASP A 74 -7.66 -16.23 6.61
CA ASP A 74 -6.24 -16.05 6.93
C ASP A 74 -5.88 -14.56 6.91
N PHE A 75 -6.45 -13.81 5.96
CA PHE A 75 -6.34 -12.35 5.94
C PHE A 75 -6.90 -11.72 7.22
N LEU A 76 -8.10 -12.13 7.66
CA LEU A 76 -8.72 -11.59 8.87
C LEU A 76 -7.88 -11.89 10.13
N LEU A 77 -7.25 -13.06 10.22
CA LEU A 77 -6.33 -13.40 11.31
C LEU A 77 -5.07 -12.53 11.28
N TRP A 78 -4.47 -12.33 10.11
CA TRP A 78 -3.35 -11.42 9.93
C TRP A 78 -3.71 -10.00 10.35
N LYS A 79 -4.84 -9.49 9.85
CA LYS A 79 -5.35 -8.14 10.14
C LYS A 79 -5.66 -7.96 11.63
N GLN A 80 -6.26 -8.95 12.28
CA GLN A 80 -6.49 -8.92 13.74
C GLN A 80 -5.17 -8.82 14.52
N THR A 81 -4.13 -9.52 14.08
CA THR A 81 -2.81 -9.44 14.72
C THR A 81 -2.17 -8.06 14.51
N MET A 82 -2.29 -7.48 13.31
CA MET A 82 -1.84 -6.12 13.03
C MET A 82 -2.59 -5.07 13.87
N VAL A 83 -3.90 -5.23 14.06
CA VAL A 83 -4.70 -4.36 14.95
C VAL A 83 -4.26 -4.49 16.41
N LYS A 84 -3.98 -5.70 16.89
CA LYS A 84 -3.44 -5.88 18.25
C LYS A 84 -2.08 -5.20 18.42
N LEU A 85 -1.21 -5.29 17.42
CA LEU A 85 0.07 -4.59 17.43
C LEU A 85 -0.12 -3.07 17.46
N ARG A 86 -1.07 -2.53 16.68
CA ARG A 86 -1.44 -1.11 16.73
C ARG A 86 -1.85 -0.70 18.14
N ASP A 87 -2.77 -1.44 18.74
CA ASP A 87 -3.29 -1.12 20.07
C ASP A 87 -2.20 -1.20 21.14
N ALA A 88 -1.26 -2.14 21.01
CA ALA A 88 -0.07 -2.22 21.87
C ALA A 88 0.88 -1.03 21.66
N ALA A 89 1.09 -0.60 20.41
CA ALA A 89 1.96 0.53 20.09
C ALA A 89 1.44 1.87 20.65
N VAL A 90 0.12 2.06 20.77
CA VAL A 90 -0.49 3.27 21.37
C VAL A 90 -0.05 3.47 22.82
N ILE A 91 0.02 2.39 23.58
CA ILE A 91 0.30 2.43 25.03
C ILE A 91 1.77 2.18 25.36
N ALA A 92 2.61 1.95 24.34
CA ALA A 92 4.02 1.62 24.53
C ALA A 92 4.84 2.84 24.95
N GLU A 93 5.51 2.75 26.09
CA GLU A 93 6.40 3.80 26.59
C GLU A 93 7.82 3.62 26.05
N CYS A 94 8.03 4.01 24.81
CA CYS A 94 9.35 3.97 24.17
C CYS A 94 10.22 5.16 24.62
N LYS A 95 11.54 4.95 24.75
CA LYS A 95 12.50 6.03 25.01
C LYS A 95 12.61 6.95 23.79
N ASN A 96 12.71 6.38 22.59
CA ASN A 96 12.74 7.15 21.35
C ASN A 96 11.32 7.40 20.80
N LYS A 97 10.68 8.44 21.35
CA LYS A 97 9.30 8.82 21.00
C LYS A 97 9.11 9.21 19.54
N ALA A 98 10.13 9.79 18.90
CA ALA A 98 10.04 10.21 17.51
C ALA A 98 9.89 9.02 16.57
N ILE A 99 10.75 8.01 16.71
CA ILE A 99 10.67 6.78 15.91
C ILE A 99 9.39 6.01 16.25
N ALA A 100 9.04 5.90 17.55
CA ALA A 100 7.81 5.23 17.97
C ALA A 100 6.55 5.83 17.33
N THR A 101 6.51 7.17 17.16
CA THR A 101 5.40 7.88 16.52
C THR A 101 5.31 7.51 15.04
N GLU A 102 6.42 7.52 14.30
CA GLU A 102 6.41 7.16 12.88
C GLU A 102 6.14 5.66 12.65
N LEU A 103 6.63 4.80 13.53
CA LEU A 103 6.30 3.38 13.51
C LEU A 103 4.80 3.15 13.77
N TYR A 104 4.22 3.88 14.71
CA TYR A 104 2.79 3.82 14.98
C TYR A 104 1.95 4.22 13.75
N GLU A 105 2.37 5.26 13.02
CA GLU A 105 1.73 5.67 11.76
C GLU A 105 1.78 4.54 10.71
N LEU A 106 2.93 3.87 10.56
CA LEU A 106 3.07 2.71 9.67
C LEU A 106 2.16 1.55 10.06
N ILE A 107 2.10 1.23 11.34
CA ILE A 107 1.22 0.19 11.87
C ILE A 107 -0.25 0.56 11.65
N CYS A 108 -0.62 1.84 11.80
CA CYS A 108 -1.98 2.31 11.51
C CYS A 108 -2.34 2.10 10.04
N ILE A 109 -1.46 2.45 9.10
CA ILE A 109 -1.64 2.19 7.67
C ILE A 109 -1.85 0.68 7.43
N ALA A 110 -0.92 -0.15 7.91
CA ALA A 110 -0.96 -1.60 7.70
C ALA A 110 -2.16 -2.29 8.38
N SER A 111 -2.71 -1.70 9.45
CA SER A 111 -3.95 -2.16 10.10
C SER A 111 -5.22 -1.84 9.30
N GLY A 112 -5.11 -1.06 8.23
CA GLY A 112 -6.23 -0.65 7.39
C GLY A 112 -6.97 0.58 7.93
N TYR A 113 -6.29 1.49 8.63
CA TYR A 113 -6.93 2.72 9.10
C TYR A 113 -7.04 3.73 7.95
N SER A 114 -8.21 3.81 7.31
CA SER A 114 -8.43 4.58 6.08
C SER A 114 -7.95 6.03 6.15
N SER A 115 -8.21 6.74 7.25
CA SER A 115 -7.74 8.12 7.41
C SER A 115 -6.22 8.26 7.26
N LYS A 116 -5.45 7.27 7.75
CA LYS A 116 -3.99 7.25 7.64
C LYS A 116 -3.50 6.81 6.27
N ILE A 117 -4.23 5.90 5.63
CA ILE A 117 -3.96 5.54 4.23
C ILE A 117 -4.10 6.78 3.34
N HIS A 118 -5.18 7.54 3.49
CA HIS A 118 -5.41 8.77 2.72
C HIS A 118 -4.37 9.85 3.02
N GLU A 119 -4.05 10.09 4.29
CA GLU A 119 -3.07 11.11 4.72
C GLU A 119 -1.68 10.90 4.08
N HIS A 120 -1.25 9.64 3.93
CA HIS A 120 0.12 9.31 3.49
C HIS A 120 0.22 8.88 2.01
N SER A 121 -0.91 8.73 1.32
CA SER A 121 -0.93 8.41 -0.11
C SER A 121 -0.67 9.67 -0.97
N SER A 122 0.09 9.53 -2.05
CA SER A 122 0.36 10.63 -3.00
C SER A 122 -0.52 10.62 -4.24
N SER A 123 -1.26 9.53 -4.48
CA SER A 123 -2.09 9.36 -5.67
C SER A 123 -3.29 8.47 -5.38
N TRP A 124 -4.30 8.54 -6.26
CA TRP A 124 -5.50 7.72 -6.14
C TRP A 124 -5.17 6.22 -6.20
N TYR A 125 -4.23 5.80 -7.05
CA TYR A 125 -3.89 4.38 -7.23
C TYR A 125 -3.09 3.82 -6.05
N GLU A 126 -2.27 4.63 -5.39
CA GLU A 126 -1.56 4.24 -4.17
C GLU A 126 -2.56 4.08 -3.01
N CYS A 127 -3.50 5.03 -2.89
CA CYS A 127 -4.59 4.94 -1.93
C CYS A 127 -5.48 3.72 -2.18
N PHE A 128 -5.90 3.50 -3.43
CA PHE A 128 -6.68 2.34 -3.84
C PHE A 128 -5.96 1.04 -3.50
N LEU A 129 -4.68 0.93 -3.85
CA LEU A 129 -3.88 -0.27 -3.58
C LEU A 129 -3.77 -0.53 -2.08
N ALA A 130 -3.48 0.49 -1.27
CA ALA A 130 -3.39 0.34 0.18
C ALA A 130 -4.73 -0.06 0.82
N GLU A 131 -5.85 0.52 0.38
CA GLU A 131 -7.19 0.11 0.81
C GLU A 131 -7.50 -1.34 0.42
N TYR A 132 -7.09 -1.77 -0.78
CA TYR A 132 -7.24 -3.16 -1.21
C TYR A 132 -6.37 -4.12 -0.37
N LEU A 133 -5.11 -3.74 -0.09
CA LEU A 133 -4.16 -4.55 0.69
C LEU A 133 -4.58 -4.67 2.17
N TYR A 134 -5.04 -3.59 2.79
CA TYR A 134 -5.24 -3.54 4.25
C TYR A 134 -6.71 -3.48 4.67
N GLY A 135 -7.63 -3.17 3.77
CA GLY A 135 -9.07 -3.18 3.99
C GLY A 135 -9.62 -4.62 3.98
N LEU A 136 -9.83 -5.15 2.79
CA LEU A 136 -10.18 -6.54 2.50
C LEU A 136 -9.87 -6.82 1.01
N PRO A 137 -8.95 -7.75 0.68
CA PRO A 137 -8.52 -7.99 -0.70
C PRO A 137 -9.56 -8.82 -1.48
N SER A 138 -10.69 -8.19 -1.81
CA SER A 138 -11.83 -8.81 -2.49
C SER A 138 -12.11 -8.08 -3.81
N PRO A 139 -12.22 -8.79 -4.95
CA PRO A 139 -12.54 -8.18 -6.24
C PRO A 139 -13.85 -7.39 -6.23
N GLU A 140 -14.82 -7.81 -5.42
CA GLU A 140 -16.13 -7.16 -5.27
C GLU A 140 -16.04 -5.75 -4.67
N LEU A 141 -14.94 -5.43 -3.99
CA LEU A 141 -14.72 -4.13 -3.34
C LEU A 141 -13.85 -3.17 -4.18
N ILE A 142 -13.34 -3.61 -5.33
CA ILE A 142 -12.47 -2.77 -6.18
C ILE A 142 -13.16 -1.44 -6.53
N ASP A 143 -14.41 -1.50 -6.99
CA ASP A 143 -15.18 -0.31 -7.34
C ASP A 143 -15.38 0.64 -6.15
N GLU A 144 -15.60 0.08 -4.95
CA GLU A 144 -15.75 0.86 -3.73
C GLU A 144 -14.44 1.57 -3.36
N TYR A 145 -13.31 0.87 -3.42
CA TYR A 145 -12.00 1.42 -3.11
C TYR A 145 -11.57 2.51 -4.10
N ILE A 146 -11.84 2.32 -5.39
CA ILE A 146 -11.58 3.34 -6.41
C ILE A 146 -12.44 4.58 -6.15
N LYS A 147 -13.75 4.41 -5.90
CA LYS A 147 -14.64 5.53 -5.58
C LYS A 147 -14.17 6.29 -4.35
N LYS A 148 -13.76 5.60 -3.28
CA LYS A 148 -13.21 6.23 -2.08
C LYS A 148 -11.94 7.01 -2.40
N ALA A 149 -11.00 6.45 -3.14
CA ALA A 149 -9.78 7.14 -3.52
C ALA A 149 -10.08 8.43 -4.32
N LEU A 150 -10.98 8.36 -5.30
CA LEU A 150 -11.34 9.52 -6.15
C LEU A 150 -12.14 10.63 -5.41
N VAL A 151 -12.60 10.39 -4.18
CA VAL A 151 -13.13 11.48 -3.32
C VAL A 151 -12.00 12.39 -2.82
N TYR A 152 -10.82 11.81 -2.55
CA TYR A 152 -9.67 12.54 -2.00
C TYR A 152 -8.70 13.04 -3.07
N TYR A 153 -8.69 12.40 -4.23
CA TYR A 153 -7.83 12.76 -5.36
C TYR A 153 -8.70 13.16 -6.54
N ASN A 154 -8.35 14.27 -7.20
CA ASN A 154 -9.04 14.68 -8.43
C ASN A 154 -8.98 13.56 -9.46
N ASN A 155 -10.05 13.41 -10.24
CA ASN A 155 -10.04 12.52 -11.40
C ASN A 155 -8.85 12.87 -12.30
N PRO A 156 -8.06 11.88 -12.75
CA PRO A 156 -7.03 12.12 -13.75
C PRO A 156 -7.69 12.70 -14.99
N THR A 157 -7.06 13.72 -15.56
CA THR A 157 -7.59 14.38 -16.76
C THR A 157 -7.54 13.41 -17.95
N PRO A 158 -8.60 13.31 -18.77
CA PRO A 158 -8.69 12.36 -19.88
C PRO A 158 -7.58 12.46 -20.93
N GLU A 159 -6.88 13.60 -20.97
CA GLU A 159 -6.04 13.99 -22.10
C GLU A 159 -4.58 13.52 -22.00
N THR A 160 -4.09 12.99 -20.87
CA THR A 160 -2.62 12.86 -20.68
C THR A 160 -2.04 11.72 -19.83
N THR A 161 -2.78 10.73 -19.32
CA THR A 161 -2.13 9.70 -18.48
C THR A 161 -2.70 8.29 -18.62
N TRP A 162 -1.78 7.32 -18.54
CA TRP A 162 -2.06 5.90 -18.31
C TRP A 162 -3.07 5.66 -17.16
N GLU A 163 -3.13 6.59 -16.19
CA GLU A 163 -4.09 6.58 -15.08
C GLU A 163 -5.54 6.65 -15.53
N ALA A 164 -5.86 7.48 -16.53
CA ALA A 164 -7.22 7.59 -17.06
C ALA A 164 -7.63 6.27 -17.76
N ALA A 165 -6.73 5.70 -18.56
CA ALA A 165 -6.96 4.39 -19.18
C ALA A 165 -7.14 3.28 -18.13
N CYS A 166 -6.38 3.30 -17.03
CA CYS A 166 -6.58 2.38 -15.91
C CYS A 166 -7.93 2.55 -15.24
N LEU A 167 -8.40 3.78 -15.02
CA LEU A 167 -9.74 4.01 -14.45
C LEU A 167 -10.85 3.53 -15.38
N ASP A 168 -10.73 3.78 -16.68
CA ASP A 168 -11.69 3.29 -17.68
C ASP A 168 -11.71 1.75 -17.72
N LEU A 169 -10.55 1.10 -17.60
CA LEU A 169 -10.44 -0.35 -17.46
C LEU A 169 -11.23 -0.86 -16.24
N PHE A 170 -10.99 -0.28 -15.06
CA PHE A 170 -11.70 -0.67 -13.84
C PHE A 170 -13.22 -0.43 -13.93
N GLN A 171 -13.65 0.62 -14.66
CA GLN A 171 -15.06 0.96 -14.84
C GLN A 171 -15.74 0.20 -15.98
N GLY A 172 -15.02 -0.70 -16.67
CA GLY A 172 -15.54 -1.44 -17.82
C GLY A 172 -15.79 -0.59 -19.07
N LYS A 173 -15.19 0.60 -19.15
CA LYS A 173 -15.29 1.52 -20.30
C LYS A 173 -14.23 1.18 -21.36
N TYR A 174 -14.26 -0.06 -21.85
CA TYR A 174 -13.18 -0.60 -22.68
C TYR A 174 -12.96 0.15 -23.99
N LEU A 175 -14.02 0.66 -24.64
CA LEU A 175 -13.90 1.47 -25.86
C LEU A 175 -13.14 2.77 -25.61
N THR A 176 -13.47 3.48 -24.53
CA THR A 176 -12.78 4.71 -24.14
C THR A 176 -11.31 4.44 -23.83
N MET A 177 -11.02 3.37 -23.08
CA MET A 177 -9.66 2.91 -22.80
C MET A 177 -8.87 2.65 -24.09
N ILE A 178 -9.46 1.94 -25.07
CA ILE A 178 -8.83 1.65 -26.36
C ILE A 178 -8.52 2.95 -27.12
N SER A 179 -9.45 3.92 -27.14
CA SER A 179 -9.21 5.23 -27.76
C SER A 179 -8.08 6.00 -27.08
N THR A 180 -7.97 5.96 -25.75
CA THR A 180 -6.85 6.57 -25.02
C THR A 180 -5.52 5.89 -25.36
N LEU A 181 -5.50 4.57 -25.49
CA LEU A 181 -4.31 3.81 -25.88
C LEU A 181 -3.91 4.05 -27.32
N GLU A 182 -4.87 4.23 -28.24
CA GLU A 182 -4.61 4.54 -29.65
C GLU A 182 -3.86 5.86 -29.81
N TYR A 183 -4.17 6.86 -28.96
CA TYR A 183 -3.42 8.12 -28.92
C TYR A 183 -1.96 7.92 -28.50
N LEU A 184 -1.67 6.95 -27.62
CA LEU A 184 -0.32 6.65 -27.16
C LEU A 184 0.46 5.79 -28.16
N ASP A 185 -0.15 4.70 -28.63
CA ASP A 185 0.41 3.78 -29.62
C ASP A 185 -0.73 3.04 -30.36
N PRO A 186 -0.99 3.38 -31.64
CA PRO A 186 -2.03 2.73 -32.44
C PRO A 186 -1.83 1.23 -32.64
N SER A 187 -0.58 0.76 -32.71
CA SER A 187 -0.29 -0.66 -32.93
C SER A 187 -0.63 -1.48 -31.70
N ILE A 188 -0.20 -1.02 -30.52
CA ILE A 188 -0.53 -1.67 -29.24
C ILE A 188 -2.05 -1.63 -29.01
N SER A 189 -2.69 -0.50 -29.30
CA SER A 189 -4.15 -0.36 -29.16
C SER A 189 -4.92 -1.36 -30.02
N ALA A 190 -4.52 -1.57 -31.27
CA ALA A 190 -5.16 -2.56 -32.15
C ALA A 190 -5.06 -3.99 -31.58
N PHE A 191 -3.90 -4.39 -31.05
CA PHE A 191 -3.75 -5.69 -30.39
C PHE A 191 -4.59 -5.81 -29.12
N ILE A 192 -4.66 -4.75 -28.31
CA ILE A 192 -5.50 -4.73 -27.11
C ILE A 192 -6.98 -4.83 -27.47
N ALA A 193 -7.44 -4.13 -28.50
CA ALA A 193 -8.83 -4.22 -28.98
C ALA A 193 -9.20 -5.67 -29.35
N ILE A 194 -8.32 -6.36 -30.10
CA ILE A 194 -8.51 -7.78 -30.45
C ILE A 194 -8.60 -8.66 -29.18
N LEU A 195 -7.75 -8.43 -28.18
CA LEU A 195 -7.76 -9.20 -26.93
C LEU A 195 -9.03 -8.95 -26.10
N VAL A 196 -9.50 -7.70 -26.04
CA VAL A 196 -10.73 -7.33 -25.31
C VAL A 196 -11.97 -7.92 -26.00
N GLU A 197 -12.02 -7.87 -27.34
CA GLU A 197 -13.06 -8.51 -28.15
C GLU A 197 -13.06 -10.03 -27.94
N ALA A 198 -11.90 -10.68 -28.09
CA ALA A 198 -11.76 -12.13 -27.88
C ALA A 198 -12.12 -12.58 -26.45
N SER A 199 -12.00 -11.69 -25.47
CA SER A 199 -12.41 -11.94 -24.08
C SER A 199 -13.91 -11.74 -23.84
N GLY A 200 -14.68 -11.32 -24.85
CA GLY A 200 -16.12 -11.07 -24.76
C GLY A 200 -16.48 -9.83 -23.94
N LEU A 201 -15.55 -8.88 -23.81
CA LEU A 201 -15.73 -7.66 -23.02
C LEU A 201 -16.34 -6.50 -23.84
N LEU A 202 -16.34 -6.58 -25.18
CA LEU A 202 -16.98 -5.60 -26.07
C LEU A 202 -18.41 -5.99 -26.50
N ASP A 203 -18.78 -7.26 -26.38
CA ASP A 203 -20.07 -7.81 -26.85
C ASP A 203 -21.20 -7.74 -25.82
N LYS A 204 -21.03 -6.96 -24.74
CA LYS A 204 -22.00 -6.75 -23.67
C LYS A 204 -22.39 -5.29 -23.58
#